data_AF-A0AAV4ADT5-F1
#
_entry.id   AF-A0AAV4ADT5-F1
#
_cell.length_a   1.000
_cell.length_b   1.000
_cell.length_c   1.000
_cell.angle_alpha   90.00
_cell.angle_beta   90.00
_cell.angle_gamma   90.00
#
_symmetry.space_group_name_H-M   'P 1'
#
loop_
_entity.id
_entity.type
_entity.pdbx_description
1 polymer ?
#
loop_
_entity_poly.entity_id
_entity_poly.type
_entity_poly.pdbx_seq_one_letter_code
_entity_poly.pdbx_strand_id
1 'polypeptide(L)'
;MHDCKTGDGLMHLWGEVEASRGSSEVASSLRQTLLKRHERYQGKNLILSSDGCAGQNKNKAMVIFLSGLVSEGIYESFPDFSTSFLYRGHTFLPTDRDFCHIEK
;
A
#
# COMPACT_ATOMS: atom_id res chain seq x y z
N MET A 1 -6.40 -1.24 1.52
CA MET A 1 -5.90 0.07 2.02
C MET A 1 -6.92 0.59 2.99
N HIS A 2 -6.52 0.73 4.25
CA HIS A 2 -7.37 1.20 5.34
C HIS A 2 -7.23 2.70 5.52
N ASP A 3 -8.34 3.43 5.66
CA ASP A 3 -8.34 4.77 6.25
C ASP A 3 -8.50 4.70 7.77
N CYS A 4 -7.46 5.02 8.55
CA CYS A 4 -7.63 5.05 10.00
C CYS A 4 -8.54 6.19 10.49
N LYS A 5 -8.76 7.26 9.68
CA LYS A 5 -9.61 8.38 10.09
C LYS A 5 -11.08 8.12 9.81
N THR A 6 -11.41 7.54 8.64
CA THR A 6 -12.80 7.27 8.27
C THR A 6 -13.24 5.84 8.53
N GLY A 7 -12.30 4.91 8.75
CA GLY A 7 -12.58 3.48 8.86
C GLY A 7 -12.86 2.81 7.52
N ASP A 8 -12.68 3.51 6.39
CA ASP A 8 -13.01 2.99 5.06
C ASP A 8 -11.89 2.11 4.49
N GLY A 9 -12.27 0.89 4.12
CA GLY A 9 -11.44 -0.03 3.34
C GLY A 9 -11.56 0.23 1.83
N LEU A 10 -10.43 0.30 1.13
CA LEU A 10 -10.39 0.27 -0.33
C LEU A 10 -9.51 -0.90 -0.80
N MET A 11 -10.03 -1.70 -1.73
CA MET A 11 -9.30 -2.79 -2.39
C MET A 11 -9.22 -2.55 -3.90
N HIS A 12 -8.01 -2.67 -4.43
CA HIS A 12 -7.78 -2.78 -5.87
C HIS A 12 -7.79 -4.25 -6.23
N LEU A 13 -8.86 -4.68 -6.90
CA LEU A 13 -9.04 -6.06 -7.34
C LEU A 13 -8.69 -6.15 -8.82
N TRP A 14 -8.04 -7.25 -9.20
CA TRP A 14 -7.69 -7.55 -10.57
C TRP A 14 -8.25 -8.94 -10.90
N GLY A 15 -8.72 -9.13 -12.14
CA GLY A 15 -9.20 -10.43 -12.58
C GLY A 15 -8.03 -11.40 -12.72
N GLU A 16 -8.20 -12.66 -12.33
CA GLU A 16 -7.17 -13.71 -12.42
C GLU A 16 -6.64 -13.91 -13.86
N VAL A 17 -7.47 -13.60 -14.86
CA VAL A 17 -7.13 -13.67 -16.29
C VAL A 17 -6.27 -12.50 -16.77
N GLU A 18 -6.17 -11.41 -16.01
CA GLU A 18 -5.25 -10.30 -16.29
C GLU A 18 -3.86 -10.63 -15.76
N ALA A 19 -3.20 -11.59 -16.40
CA ALA A 19 -1.87 -12.03 -16.03
C ALA A 19 -0.80 -10.91 -16.18
N SER A 20 0.33 -11.09 -15.49
CA SER A 20 1.57 -10.30 -15.64
C SER A 20 1.60 -8.90 -15.01
N ARG A 21 0.72 -8.59 -14.04
CA ARG A 21 0.82 -7.35 -13.23
C ARG A 21 2.06 -7.40 -12.33
N GLY A 22 3.10 -6.68 -12.75
CA GLY A 22 4.37 -6.58 -12.03
C GLY A 22 4.36 -5.52 -10.92
N SER A 23 5.54 -5.26 -10.37
CA SER A 23 5.75 -4.21 -9.36
C SER A 23 5.34 -2.81 -9.81
N SER A 24 5.40 -2.51 -11.11
CA SER A 24 5.10 -1.19 -11.66
C SER A 24 3.60 -0.87 -11.61
N GLU A 25 2.76 -1.87 -11.83
CA GLU A 25 1.31 -1.78 -11.83
C GLU A 25 0.78 -1.66 -10.39
N VAL A 26 1.41 -2.39 -9.46
CA VAL A 26 1.19 -2.21 -8.03
C VAL A 26 1.55 -0.78 -7.62
N ALA A 27 2.73 -0.28 -8.01
CA ALA A 27 3.16 1.07 -7.69
C ALA A 27 2.24 2.15 -8.28
N SER A 28 1.78 2.00 -9.53
CA SER A 28 0.91 2.99 -10.17
C SER A 28 -0.50 3.05 -9.55
N SER A 29 -1.08 1.89 -9.23
CA SER A 29 -2.35 1.79 -8.50
C SER A 29 -2.26 2.42 -7.10
N LEU A 30 -1.18 2.13 -6.37
CA LEU A 30 -0.90 2.76 -5.09
C LEU A 30 -0.75 4.27 -5.23
N ARG A 31 0.06 4.75 -6.18
CA ARG A 31 0.27 6.20 -6.41
C ARG A 31 -1.03 6.93 -6.65
N GLN A 32 -1.88 6.41 -7.54
CA GLN A 32 -3.16 7.04 -7.84
C GLN A 32 -4.03 7.20 -6.58
N THR A 33 -4.03 6.17 -5.74
CA THR A 33 -4.86 6.14 -4.53
C THR A 33 -4.30 7.07 -3.46
N LEU A 34 -3.00 7.01 -3.23
CA LEU A 34 -2.30 7.83 -2.24
C LEU A 34 -2.45 9.32 -2.57
N LEU A 35 -2.31 9.71 -3.84
CA LEU A 35 -2.50 11.10 -4.27
C LEU A 35 -3.93 11.59 -4.02
N LYS A 36 -4.94 10.83 -4.46
CA LYS A 36 -6.36 11.17 -4.23
C LYS A 36 -6.68 11.33 -2.73
N ARG A 37 -6.08 10.49 -1.88
CA ARG A 37 -6.27 10.57 -0.42
C ARG A 37 -5.45 11.67 0.24
N HIS A 38 -4.24 11.94 -0.26
CA HIS A 38 -3.39 13.03 0.22
C HIS A 38 -4.07 14.39 0.00
N GLU A 39 -4.64 14.62 -1.19
CA GLU A 39 -5.44 15.83 -1.46
C GLU A 39 -6.61 16.01 -0.47
N ARG A 40 -7.22 14.90 -0.04
CA ARG A 40 -8.39 14.91 0.84
C ARG A 40 -8.06 15.11 2.32
N TYR A 41 -6.94 14.55 2.80
CA TYR A 41 -6.68 14.44 4.24
C TYR A 41 -5.37 15.06 4.72
N GLN A 42 -4.48 15.48 3.80
CA GLN A 42 -3.10 15.90 4.09
C GLN A 42 -2.43 14.96 5.11
N GLY A 43 -2.74 13.67 4.99
CA GLY A 43 -2.33 12.66 5.95
C GLY A 43 -0.85 12.38 5.77
N LYS A 44 -0.06 12.63 6.81
CA LYS A 44 1.40 12.43 6.78
C LYS A 44 1.81 10.97 6.97
N ASN A 45 0.91 10.13 7.51
CA ASN A 45 1.25 8.81 8.01
C ASN A 45 0.81 7.71 7.04
N LEU A 46 1.78 6.92 6.58
CA LEU A 46 1.63 5.78 5.70
C LEU A 46 2.31 4.54 6.31
N ILE A 47 1.48 3.54 6.64
CA ILE A 47 1.94 2.23 7.11
C ILE A 47 1.66 1.22 6.00
N LEU A 48 2.71 0.63 5.45
CA LEU A 48 2.64 -0.41 4.42
C LEU A 48 2.89 -1.77 5.05
N SER A 49 1.98 -2.71 4.86
CA SER A 49 2.14 -4.11 5.28
C SER A 49 1.99 -4.99 4.05
N SER A 50 2.97 -5.87 3.81
CA SER A 50 3.00 -6.71 2.60
C SER A 50 3.48 -8.14 2.88
N ASP A 51 3.01 -9.06 2.05
CA ASP A 51 3.35 -10.50 2.00
C ASP A 51 4.81 -10.81 1.56
N GLY A 52 5.65 -9.79 1.33
CA GLY A 52 7.08 -9.99 1.08
C GLY A 52 7.44 -10.61 -0.27
N CYS A 53 6.47 -10.74 -1.18
CA CYS A 53 6.67 -11.25 -2.54
C CYS A 53 7.68 -10.37 -3.31
N ALA A 54 8.83 -10.93 -3.70
CA ALA A 54 9.88 -10.16 -4.37
C ALA A 54 9.46 -9.65 -5.76
N GLY A 55 8.64 -10.40 -6.49
CA GLY A 55 8.18 -10.01 -7.83
C GLY A 55 7.28 -8.78 -7.85
N GLN A 56 6.59 -8.49 -6.74
CA GLN A 56 5.58 -7.44 -6.68
C GLN A 56 5.89 -6.40 -5.63
N ASN A 57 6.14 -6.80 -4.39
CA ASN A 57 6.12 -5.91 -3.24
C ASN A 57 7.50 -5.68 -2.59
N LYS A 58 8.39 -6.68 -2.62
CA LYS A 58 9.73 -6.63 -2.01
C LYS A 58 10.82 -6.53 -3.09
N ASN A 59 10.82 -5.42 -3.82
CA ASN A 59 11.81 -5.12 -4.87
C ASN A 59 12.27 -3.66 -4.84
N LYS A 60 13.33 -3.39 -5.60
CA LYS A 60 13.92 -2.06 -5.73
C LYS A 60 12.96 -1.04 -6.34
N ALA A 61 12.08 -1.46 -7.26
CA ALA A 61 11.10 -0.56 -7.88
C ALA A 61 10.14 0.02 -6.84
N MET A 62 9.62 -0.82 -5.94
CA MET A 62 8.77 -0.38 -4.82
C MET A 62 9.53 0.54 -3.87
N VAL A 63 10.78 0.23 -3.51
CA VAL A 63 11.59 1.12 -2.65
C VAL A 63 11.82 2.48 -3.30
N ILE A 64 12.19 2.52 -4.58
CA ILE A 64 12.38 3.78 -5.32
C ILE A 64 11.08 4.58 -5.40
N PHE A 65 9.96 3.91 -5.70
CA PHE A 65 8.64 4.54 -5.73
C PHE A 65 8.32 5.22 -4.39
N LEU A 66 8.52 4.49 -3.29
CA LEU A 66 8.27 4.99 -1.95
C LEU A 66 9.19 6.15 -1.56
N SER A 67 10.48 6.07 -1.89
CA SER A 67 11.41 7.19 -1.71
C SER A 67 11.01 8.42 -2.53
N GLY A 68 10.49 8.22 -3.74
CA GLY A 68 9.97 9.30 -4.60
C GLY A 68 8.83 10.06 -3.93
N LEU A 69 7.90 9.37 -3.25
CA LEU A 69 6.81 10.02 -2.51
C LEU A 69 7.31 10.93 -1.37
N VAL A 70 8.40 10.54 -0.72
CA VAL A 70 9.03 11.36 0.32
C VAL A 70 9.75 12.56 -0.30
N SER A 71 10.47 12.36 -1.41
CA SER A 71 11.13 13.46 -2.14
C SER A 71 10.15 14.46 -2.75
N GLU A 72 8.95 14.02 -3.17
CA GLU A 72 7.86 14.86 -3.64
C GLU A 72 7.16 15.63 -2.50
N GLY A 73 7.53 15.36 -1.23
CA GLY A 73 6.93 16.02 -0.06
C GLY A 73 5.50 15.57 0.25
N ILE A 74 5.05 14.45 -0.32
CA ILE A 74 3.70 13.90 -0.11
C ILE A 74 3.61 13.24 1.28
N TYR A 75 4.68 12.56 1.69
CA TYR A 75 4.79 11.96 3.02
C TYR A 75 6.08 12.43 3.69
N GLU A 76 6.01 12.69 4.99
CA GLU A 76 7.22 12.97 5.77
C GLU A 76 8.00 11.67 6.02
N SER A 77 9.30 11.82 6.29
CA SER A 77 10.15 10.68 6.64
C SER A 77 9.70 10.05 7.97
N PHE A 78 10.42 9.03 8.43
CA PHE A 78 10.18 8.38 9.72
C PHE A 78 9.86 9.39 10.85
N PRO A 79 8.84 9.17 11.70
CA PRO A 79 8.10 7.92 11.94
C PRO A 79 6.85 7.71 11.08
N ASP A 80 6.49 8.69 10.25
CA ASP A 80 5.21 8.67 9.55
C ASP A 80 5.20 7.67 8.37
N PHE A 81 6.36 7.15 7.99
CA PHE A 81 6.53 6.20 6.91
C PHE A 81 7.17 4.89 7.40
N SER A 82 6.43 3.77 7.34
CA SER A 82 6.95 2.44 7.71
C SER A 82 6.47 1.33 6.76
N THR A 83 7.36 0.40 6.42
CA THR A 83 7.03 -0.79 5.62
C THR A 83 7.37 -2.05 6.40
N SER A 84 6.35 -2.87 6.68
CA SER A 84 6.46 -4.16 7.36
C SER A 84 6.24 -5.30 6.38
N PHE A 85 7.04 -6.36 6.50
CA PHE A 85 6.91 -7.57 5.70
C PHE A 85 6.62 -8.75 6.60
N LEU A 86 5.79 -9.69 6.14
CA LEU A 86 5.58 -10.95 6.85
C LEU A 86 6.89 -11.73 6.97
N TYR A 87 7.16 -12.25 8.16
CA TYR A 87 8.18 -13.28 8.36
C TYR A 87 7.61 -14.65 7.98
N ARG A 88 8.47 -15.57 7.51
CA ARG A 88 8.05 -16.93 7.13
C ARG A 88 7.35 -17.60 8.32
N GLY A 89 6.09 -18.01 8.12
CA GLY A 89 5.26 -18.62 9.17
C GLY A 89 4.14 -17.72 9.71
N HIS A 90 4.14 -16.43 9.38
CA HIS A 90 2.98 -15.56 9.62
C HIS A 90 2.05 -15.58 8.41
N THR A 91 0.77 -15.87 8.65
CA THR A 91 -0.27 -15.96 7.59
C THR A 91 -1.19 -14.75 7.57
N PHE A 92 -1.20 -13.93 8.63
CA PHE A 92 -2.18 -12.85 8.79
C PHE A 92 -1.52 -11.47 8.74
N LEU A 93 -1.97 -10.64 7.81
CA LEU A 93 -1.63 -9.22 7.73
C LEU A 93 -2.65 -8.41 8.54
N PRO A 94 -2.24 -7.29 9.16
CA PRO A 94 -3.19 -6.38 9.81
C PRO A 94 -4.31 -5.91 8.87
N THR A 95 -3.99 -5.77 7.59
CA THR A 95 -4.88 -5.36 6.50
C THR A 95 -5.95 -6.41 6.16
N ASP A 96 -5.78 -7.67 6.57
CA ASP A 96 -6.76 -8.73 6.29
C ASP A 96 -8.08 -8.50 7.06
N ARG A 97 -8.09 -7.61 8.05
CA ARG A 97 -9.33 -7.19 8.74
C ARG A 97 -10.22 -6.27 7.90
N ASP A 98 -9.68 -5.68 6.83
CA ASP A 98 -10.45 -4.79 5.95
C ASP A 98 -11.44 -5.54 5.06
N PHE A 99 -11.25 -6.85 4.83
CA PHE A 99 -12.19 -7.66 4.04
C PHE A 99 -13.61 -7.58 4.62
N CYS A 100 -13.75 -7.71 5.94
CA CYS A 100 -15.05 -7.57 6.63
C CYS A 100 -15.69 -6.18 6.51
N HIS A 101 -14.91 -5.13 6.23
CA HIS A 101 -15.44 -3.77 6.08
C HIS A 101 -15.94 -3.51 4.66
N ILE A 102 -15.46 -4.27 3.67
CA ILE A 102 -15.79 -4.10 2.24
C ILE A 102 -16.91 -5.05 1.80
N GLU A 103 -17.09 -6.20 2.47
CA GLU A 103 -18.16 -7.17 2.16
C GLU A 103 -19.58 -6.77 2.61
N LYS A 104 -19.79 -5.55 3.15
CA LYS A 104 -21.10 -5.09 3.62
C LYS A 104 -22.01 -4.52 2.54
#